data_AF-A0A961P7A7-F1
#
_entry.id   AF-A0A961P7A7-F1
#
_cell.length_a   1.000
_cell.length_b   1.000
_cell.length_c   1.000
_cell.angle_alpha   90.00
_cell.angle_beta   90.00
_cell.angle_gamma   90.00
#
_symmetry.space_group_name_H-M   'P 1'
#
loop_
_entity.id
_entity.type
_entity.pdbx_description
1 polymer ?
#
loop_
_entity_poly.entity_id
_entity_poly.type
_entity_poly.pdbx_seq_one_letter_code
_entity_poly.pdbx_strand_id
1 'polypeptide(L)' 'MAETRLGIIGGSGIYDIDGLEDAEWIGVETPWGPPSDQILTGSLGGVAMAFLPRHGRGHVFTPSTVPYRANIDA' A
#
# COMPACT_ATOMS: atom_id res chain seq x y z
N MET A 1 11.45 13.60 16.27
CA MET A 1 11.40 12.12 16.35
C MET A 1 10.64 11.64 15.15
N ALA A 2 11.08 10.57 14.48
CA ALA A 2 10.31 10.02 13.36
C ALA A 2 8.98 9.48 13.90
N GLU A 3 7.89 9.90 13.29
CA GLU A 3 6.57 9.35 13.57
C GLU A 3 6.55 7.87 13.17
N THR A 4 6.02 7.01 14.03
CA THR A 4 5.89 5.58 13.70
C THR A 4 4.72 5.39 12.74
N ARG A 5 5.00 4.80 11.58
CA ARG A 5 3.99 4.45 10.57
C ARG A 5 3.98 2.94 10.34
N LEU A 6 2.79 2.35 10.24
CA LEU A 6 2.62 0.93 9.92
C LEU A 6 2.38 0.75 8.43
N GLY A 7 3.28 0.04 7.76
CA GLY A 7 3.11 -0.42 6.38
C GLY A 7 2.48 -1.81 6.33
N ILE A 8 1.40 -1.97 5.55
CA ILE A 8 0.68 -3.22 5.36
C ILE A 8 0.63 -3.57 3.87
N ILE A 9 1.09 -4.77 3.52
CA ILE A 9 0.98 -5.31 2.16
C ILE A 9 -0.09 -6.40 2.13
N GLY A 10 -1.29 -6.03 1.68
CA GLY A 10 -2.48 -6.89 1.65
C GLY A 10 -2.44 -7.92 0.52
N GLY A 11 -2.85 -9.16 0.81
CA GLY A 11 -3.07 -10.19 -0.21
C GLY A 11 -4.41 -10.04 -0.94
N SER A 12 -4.87 -11.11 -1.59
CA SER A 12 -6.16 -11.13 -2.28
C SER A 12 -7.32 -10.85 -1.32
N GLY A 13 -8.28 -10.02 -1.75
CA GLY A 13 -9.53 -9.78 -1.02
C GLY A 13 -9.49 -8.64 0.02
N ILE A 14 -8.36 -7.95 0.18
CA ILE A 14 -8.26 -6.76 1.05
C ILE A 14 -7.99 -5.55 0.16
N TYR A 15 -8.94 -4.64 0.08
CA TYR A 15 -8.86 -3.42 -0.76
C TYR A 15 -9.23 -2.14 -0.01
N ASP A 16 -9.73 -2.29 1.20
CA ASP A 16 -10.10 -1.20 2.09
C ASP A 16 -9.77 -1.61 3.53
N ILE A 17 -9.60 -0.61 4.40
CA ILE A 17 -9.38 -0.80 5.83
C ILE A 17 -10.53 -0.09 6.55
N ASP A 18 -11.49 -0.88 7.03
CA ASP A 18 -12.62 -0.36 7.80
C ASP A 18 -12.11 0.45 9.00
N GLY A 19 -12.61 1.69 9.13
CA GLY A 19 -12.26 2.59 10.22
C GLY A 19 -10.97 3.41 9.99
N LEU A 20 -10.37 3.35 8.80
CA LEU A 20 -9.26 4.23 8.43
C LEU A 20 -9.77 5.68 8.25
N GLU A 21 -9.25 6.58 9.08
CA GLU A 21 -9.52 8.02 9.03
C GLU A 21 -8.57 8.71 8.04
N ASP A 22 -9.03 9.80 7.41
CA ASP A 22 -8.27 10.59 6.42
C ASP A 22 -7.66 9.73 5.29
N ALA A 23 -8.46 8.77 4.81
CA ALA A 23 -8.07 7.82 3.78
C ALA A 23 -7.82 8.51 2.42
N GLU A 24 -6.60 8.39 1.90
CA GLU A 24 -6.18 8.96 0.61
C GLU A 24 -5.31 7.98 -0.18
N TRP A 25 -5.57 7.89 -1.50
CA TRP A 25 -4.72 7.13 -2.42
C TRP A 25 -3.62 8.02 -3.00
N ILE A 26 -2.36 7.69 -2.71
CA ILE A 26 -1.19 8.45 -3.13
C ILE A 26 -0.38 7.65 -4.15
N GLY A 27 -0.07 8.28 -5.29
CA GLY A 27 0.87 7.72 -6.26
C GLY A 27 2.31 7.93 -5.82
N VAL A 28 3.15 6.89 -5.90
CA VAL A 28 4.57 6.93 -5.53
C VAL A 28 5.43 6.45 -6.69
N GLU A 29 6.48 7.19 -6.99
CA GLU A 29 7.50 6.80 -7.97
C GLU A 29 8.68 6.16 -7.25
N THR A 30 9.21 5.05 -7.79
CA THR A 30 10.40 4.39 -7.25
C THR A 30 11.45 4.20 -8.34
N PRO A 31 12.76 4.10 -7.99
CA PRO A 31 13.81 3.72 -8.93
C PRO A 31 13.62 2.32 -9.55
N TRP A 32 12.72 1.50 -8.99
CA TRP A 32 12.44 0.13 -9.41
C TRP A 32 11.21 0.02 -10.32
N GLY A 33 10.60 1.15 -10.70
CA GLY A 33 9.34 1.22 -11.45
C GLY A 33 8.15 1.52 -10.53
N PRO A 34 6.91 1.48 -11.06
CA PRO A 34 5.73 1.71 -10.24
C PRO A 34 5.50 0.55 -9.26
N PRO A 35 5.00 0.82 -8.04
CA PRO A 35 4.48 -0.22 -7.15
C PRO A 35 3.25 -0.91 -7.75
N SER A 36 2.75 -1.93 -7.06
CA SER A 36 1.59 -2.73 -7.52
C SER A 36 0.31 -1.89 -7.68
N ASP A 37 0.21 -0.79 -6.95
CA ASP A 37 -0.86 0.21 -7.06
C ASP A 37 -0.41 1.49 -6.34
N GLN A 38 -1.27 2.52 -6.33
CA GLN A 38 -1.17 3.61 -5.37
C GLN A 38 -1.19 3.08 -3.92
N ILE A 39 -0.59 3.82 -3.00
CA ILE A 39 -0.61 3.49 -1.57
C ILE A 39 -1.83 4.18 -0.95
N LEU A 40 -2.66 3.43 -0.25
CA LEU A 40 -3.72 4.00 0.59
C LEU A 40 -3.11 4.41 1.93
N THR A 41 -3.21 5.69 2.27
CA THR A 41 -2.72 6.23 3.55
C THR A 41 -3.87 6.73 4.40
N GLY A 42 -3.68 6.78 5.71
CA GLY A 42 -4.64 7.33 6.67
C GLY A 42 -4.18 7.06 8.10
N SER A 43 -5.08 7.17 9.07
CA SER A 43 -4.82 6.79 10.46
C SER A 43 -5.88 5.84 11.01
N LEU A 44 -5.47 4.89 11.85
CA LEU A 44 -6.39 3.98 12.53
C LEU A 44 -6.08 4.00 14.02
N GLY A 45 -7.04 4.45 14.83
CA GLY A 45 -6.84 4.60 16.27
C GLY A 45 -5.66 5.51 16.63
N GLY A 46 -5.42 6.56 15.82
CA GLY A 46 -4.31 7.49 15.99
C GLY A 46 -2.94 7.00 15.52
N VAL A 47 -2.85 5.82 14.89
CA VAL A 47 -1.62 5.30 14.30
C VAL A 47 -1.61 5.56 12.80
N ALA A 48 -0.58 6.23 12.29
CA ALA A 48 -0.41 6.45 10.85
C ALA A 48 -0.19 5.12 10.10
N MET A 49 -0.88 4.94 8.98
CA MET A 49 -0.86 3.73 8.19
C MET A 49 -0.58 3.98 6.71
N ALA A 50 0.00 2.97 6.07
CA ALA A 50 0.16 2.85 4.63
C ALA A 50 -0.23 1.43 4.20
N PHE A 51 -1.14 1.31 3.25
CA PHE A 51 -1.63 0.04 2.73
C PHE A 51 -1.37 -0.07 1.24
N LEU A 52 -0.81 -1.21 0.83
CA LEU A 52 -0.56 -1.53 -0.57
C LEU A 52 -1.20 -2.89 -0.92
N PRO A 53 -2.14 -2.96 -1.87
CA PRO A 53 -2.63 -4.24 -2.39
C PRO A 53 -1.52 -4.91 -3.21
N ARG A 54 -1.01 -6.05 -2.73
CA ARG A 54 0.13 -6.77 -3.32
C ARG A 54 -0.06 -7.10 -4.80
N HIS A 55 -1.29 -7.38 -5.20
CA HIS A 55 -1.63 -7.79 -6.56
C HIS A 55 -2.26 -6.68 -7.39
N GLY A 56 -2.27 -5.45 -6.86
CA GLY A 56 -3.02 -4.32 -7.42
C GLY A 56 -4.54 -4.46 -7.23
N ARG A 57 -5.27 -3.33 -7.27
CA ARG A 57 -6.74 -3.36 -7.38
C ARG A 57 -7.13 -4.08 -8.67
N GLY A 58 -8.14 -4.95 -8.58
CA GLY A 58 -8.52 -5.85 -9.69
C GLY A 58 -7.64 -7.11 -9.82
N HIS A 59 -6.66 -7.32 -8.94
CA HIS A 59 -5.84 -8.54 -8.88
C HIS A 59 -5.08 -8.83 -10.19
N VAL A 60 -4.48 -7.79 -10.77
CA VAL A 60 -3.87 -7.83 -12.11
C VAL A 60 -2.48 -8.47 -12.13
N PHE A 61 -1.76 -8.49 -11.00
CA PHE A 61 -0.44 -9.11 -10.91
C PHE A 61 -0.53 -10.55 -10.38
N THR A 62 0.13 -11.48 -11.08
CA THR A 62 0.36 -12.83 -10.57
C THR A 62 1.48 -12.82 -9.52
N PRO A 63 1.61 -13.85 -8.65
CA PRO A 63 2.68 -13.89 -7.64
C PRO A 63 4.09 -13.68 -8.19
N SER A 64 4.35 -14.14 -9.43
CA SER A 64 5.65 -14.01 -10.09
C SER A 64 5.87 -12.66 -10.78
N THR A 65 4.81 -11.87 -11.00
CA THR A 65 4.86 -10.57 -11.70
C THR A 65 4.69 -9.37 -10.77
N VAL A 66 4.49 -9.58 -9.46
CA VAL A 66 4.44 -8.51 -8.46
C VAL A 66 5.78 -7.75 -8.44
N PRO A 67 5.77 -6.40 -8.52
CA PRO A 67 6.99 -5.58 -8.46
C PRO A 67 7.49 -5.41 -7.02
N TYR A 68 7.97 -6.49 -6.40
CA TYR A 68 8.32 -6.52 -4.96
C TYR A 68 9.31 -5.43 -4.54
N ARG A 69 10.29 -5.06 -5.38
CA ARG A 69 11.24 -3.99 -5.05
C ARG A 69 10.57 -2.62 -4.99
N ALA A 70 9.72 -2.31 -5.97
CA ALA A 70 8.96 -1.06 -5.96
C ALA A 70 7.98 -1.03 -4.78
N ASN A 71 7.34 -2.15 -4.45
CA ASN A 71 6.43 -2.24 -3.30
C ASN A 71 7.10 -1.99 -1.94
N ILE A 72 8.38 -2.33 -1.79
CA ILE A 72 9.11 -2.18 -0.52
C ILE A 72 9.80 -0.82 -0.43
N ASP A 73 10.13 -0.20 -1.57
CA ASP A 73 10.74 1.13 -1.65
C ASP A 73 9.72 2.27 -1.49
N ALA A 74 8.50 2.07 -2.00
CA ALA A 74 7.40 3.04 -1.96
C ALA A 74 6.81 3.23 -0.55
#